data_AF-A0A7X9ICJ2-F1
#
_entry.id   AF-A0A7X9ICJ2-F1
#
_cell.length_a   1.000
_cell.length_b   1.000
_cell.length_c   1.000
_cell.angle_alpha   90.00
_cell.angle_beta   90.00
_cell.angle_gamma   90.00
#
_symmetry.space_group_name_H-M   'P 1'
#
loop_
_entity.id
_entity.type
_entity.pdbx_description
1 polymer ?
#
loop_
_entity_poly.entity_id
_entity_poly.type
_entity_poly.pdbx_seq_one_letter_code
_entity_poly.pdbx_strand_id
1 'polypeptide(L)' 'MDYHTGLALAAPLAVGIAAVGSALGLGKAIGAAMEAMGRQPQSIAKIQTGMIIGAAFIEALTIYALVAFLLVMGKIAG' A
#
# COMPACT_ATOMS: atom_id res chain seq x y z
N MET A 1 -4.23 -10.29 28.91
CA MET A 1 -5.00 -9.90 27.70
C MET A 1 -5.56 -11.16 27.11
N ASP A 2 -6.86 -11.20 26.90
CA ASP A 2 -7.53 -12.23 26.10
C ASP A 2 -7.16 -12.08 24.61
N TYR A 3 -7.31 -13.16 23.86
CA TYR A 3 -6.88 -13.18 22.45
C TYR A 3 -7.72 -12.23 21.57
N HIS A 4 -8.98 -11.97 21.91
CA HIS A 4 -9.83 -11.02 21.18
C HIS A 4 -9.30 -9.59 21.31
N THR A 5 -9.01 -9.13 22.53
CA THR A 5 -8.40 -7.81 22.77
C THR A 5 -7.03 -7.68 22.10
N GLY A 6 -6.22 -8.75 22.11
CA GLY A 6 -4.94 -8.77 21.39
C GLY A 6 -5.09 -8.55 19.89
N LEU A 7 -6.01 -9.26 19.24
CA LEU A 7 -6.27 -9.13 17.81
C LEU A 7 -6.92 -7.77 17.44
N ALA A 8 -7.82 -7.26 18.29
CA ALA A 8 -8.48 -5.98 18.08
C ALA A 8 -7.49 -4.80 18.04
N LEU A 9 -6.35 -4.90 18.74
CA LEU A 9 -5.28 -3.91 18.71
C LEU A 9 -4.27 -4.19 17.59
N ALA A 10 -3.86 -5.45 17.41
CA ALA A 10 -2.81 -5.81 16.46
C ALA A 10 -3.25 -5.64 15.00
N ALA A 11 -4.50 -5.97 14.66
CA ALA A 11 -4.95 -5.98 13.27
C ALA A 11 -5.02 -4.57 12.64
N PRO A 12 -5.61 -3.53 13.28
CA PRO A 12 -5.55 -2.16 12.77
C PRO A 12 -4.12 -1.61 12.66
N LEU A 13 -3.26 -1.92 13.64
CA LEU A 13 -1.87 -1.48 13.63
C LEU A 13 -1.08 -2.08 12.46
N ALA A 14 -1.29 -3.36 12.15
CA ALA A 14 -0.65 -4.01 11.01
C ALA A 14 -1.02 -3.33 9.68
N VAL A 15 -2.30 -2.97 9.50
CA VAL A 15 -2.76 -2.23 8.31
C VAL A 15 -2.15 -0.84 8.27
N GLY A 16 -2.13 -0.12 9.40
CA GLY A 16 -1.52 1.21 9.49
C GLY A 16 -0.04 1.20 9.10
N ILE A 17 0.72 0.23 9.59
CA ILE A 17 2.15 0.07 9.24
C ILE A 17 2.32 -0.24 7.75
N ALA A 18 1.50 -1.14 7.19
CA ALA A 18 1.54 -1.46 5.76
C ALA A 18 1.23 -0.21 4.91
N ALA A 19 0.21 0.57 5.29
CA ALA A 19 -0.16 1.80 4.60
C ALA A 19 0.95 2.85 4.61
N VAL A 20 1.67 3.00 5.73
CA VAL A 20 2.84 3.90 5.81
C VAL A 20 3.94 3.44 4.84
N GLY A 21 4.24 2.13 4.80
CA GLY A 21 5.22 1.58 3.86
C GLY A 21 4.86 1.88 2.40
N SER A 22 3.59 1.69 2.04
CA SER A 22 3.09 1.97 0.69
C SER A 22 3.08 3.45 0.35
N ALA A 23 2.71 4.33 1.28
CA ALA A 23 2.76 5.77 1.08
C ALA A 23 4.18 6.26 0.76
N LEU A 24 5.18 5.76 1.48
CA LEU A 24 6.60 6.08 1.23
C LEU A 24 7.06 5.54 -0.13
N GLY A 25 6.69 4.29 -0.47
CA GLY A 25 7.02 3.68 -1.75
C GLY A 25 6.39 4.43 -2.94
N LEU A 26 5.10 4.71 -2.86
CA LEU A 26 4.36 5.46 -3.87
C LEU A 26 4.89 6.87 -4.03
N GLY A 27 5.12 7.59 -2.93
CA GLY A 27 5.66 8.95 -2.96
C GLY A 27 6.98 9.01 -3.73
N LYS A 28 7.89 8.06 -3.47
CA LYS A 28 9.16 7.94 -4.19
C LYS A 28 8.96 7.59 -5.67
N ALA A 29 8.14 6.59 -5.97
CA ALA A 29 7.90 6.14 -7.35
C ALA A 29 7.25 7.24 -8.20
N ILE A 30 6.25 7.92 -7.66
CA ILE A 30 5.54 9.02 -8.33
C ILE A 30 6.47 10.21 -8.51
N GLY A 31 7.21 10.62 -7.48
CA GLY A 31 8.18 11.72 -7.59
C GLY A 31 9.22 11.47 -8.68
N ALA A 32 9.83 10.28 -8.70
CA ALA A 32 10.79 9.91 -9.73
C ALA A 32 10.17 9.88 -11.14
N ALA A 33 8.93 9.41 -11.27
CA ALA A 33 8.20 9.42 -12.54
C ALA A 33 7.91 10.85 -13.03
N MET A 34 7.49 11.76 -12.14
CA MET A 34 7.24 13.17 -12.49
C MET A 34 8.51 13.85 -13.00
N GLU A 35 9.64 13.66 -12.30
CA GLU A 35 10.92 14.19 -12.78
C GLU A 35 11.34 13.61 -14.12
N ALA A 36 11.19 12.29 -14.31
CA ALA A 36 11.55 11.62 -15.56
C ALA A 36 10.68 12.11 -16.72
N MET A 37 9.38 12.34 -16.49
CA MET A 37 8.46 12.89 -17.48
C MET A 37 8.80 14.35 -17.84
N GLY A 38 9.20 15.16 -16.85
CA GLY A 38 9.69 16.52 -17.09
C GLY A 38 10.98 16.55 -17.90
N ARG A 39 11.91 15.62 -17.65
CA ARG A 39 13.18 15.49 -18.39
C ARG A 39 12.99 14.93 -19.80
N GLN A 40 12.05 13.99 -19.98
CA GLN A 40 11.83 13.31 -21.25
C GLN A 40 10.34 13.27 -21.63
N PRO A 41 9.76 14.38 -22.13
CA PRO A 41 8.33 14.48 -22.44
C PRO A 41 7.85 13.47 -23.48
N GLN A 42 8.73 13.07 -24.41
CA GLN A 42 8.40 12.11 -25.46
C GLN A 42 8.16 10.68 -24.93
N SER A 43 8.59 10.39 -23.70
CA SER A 43 8.47 9.07 -23.07
C SER A 43 7.40 9.01 -21.97
N ILE A 44 6.56 10.04 -21.82
CA ILE A 44 5.55 10.14 -20.76
C ILE A 44 4.70 8.88 -20.65
N ALA A 45 4.13 8.40 -21.77
CA ALA A 45 3.26 7.22 -21.74
C ALA A 45 3.98 5.98 -21.18
N LYS A 46 5.22 5.73 -21.61
CA LYS A 46 6.01 4.58 -21.13
C LYS A 46 6.36 4.71 -19.65
N ILE A 47 6.75 5.91 -19.21
CA ILE A 47 7.07 6.19 -17.80
C ILE A 47 5.82 6.00 -16.93
N GLN A 48 4.68 6.53 -17.35
CA GLN A 48 3.42 6.41 -16.64
C GLN A 48 2.97 4.95 -16.53
N THR A 49 3.07 4.16 -17.59
CA THR A 49 2.78 2.71 -17.53
C THR A 49 3.67 2.00 -16.52
N GLY A 50 4.99 2.25 -16.56
CA GLY A 50 5.91 1.66 -15.59
C GLY A 50 5.61 2.09 -14.14
N MET A 51 5.30 3.37 -13.93
CA MET A 51 4.90 3.90 -12.62
C MET A 51 3.63 3.23 -12.10
N ILE A 52 2.59 3.08 -12.93
CA ILE A 52 1.33 2.44 -12.53
C ILE A 52 1.55 0.97 -12.16
N ILE A 53 2.35 0.24 -12.93
CA ILE A 53 2.68 -1.16 -12.62
C ILE A 53 3.43 -1.24 -11.28
N GLY A 54 4.43 -0.38 -11.06
CA GLY A 54 5.15 -0.30 -9.80
C GLY A 54 4.24 0.06 -8.61
N ALA A 55 3.35 1.04 -8.81
CA ALA A 55 2.35 1.45 -7.84
C ALA A 55 1.40 0.29 -7.47
N ALA A 56 0.97 -0.50 -8.46
CA ALA A 56 0.11 -1.66 -8.22
C ALA A 56 0.82 -2.74 -7.38
N PHE A 57 2.12 -2.99 -7.59
CA PHE A 57 2.89 -3.92 -6.76
C PHE A 57 3.08 -3.41 -5.34
N ILE A 58 3.32 -2.11 -5.16
CA ILE A 58 3.42 -1.50 -3.82
C ILE A 58 2.07 -1.63 -3.10
N GLU A 59 0.96 -1.28 -3.77
CA GLU A 59 -0.36 -1.36 -3.15
C GLU A 59 -0.86 -2.78 -2.89
N ALA A 60 -0.43 -3.77 -3.67
CA ALA A 60 -0.80 -5.16 -3.45
C ALA A 60 -0.48 -5.62 -2.01
N LEU A 61 0.65 -5.16 -1.45
CA LEU A 61 1.05 -5.47 -0.08
C LEU A 61 0.12 -4.81 0.96
N THR A 62 -0.28 -3.54 0.76
CA THR A 62 -1.27 -2.87 1.61
C THR A 62 -2.60 -3.61 1.57
N ILE A 63 -3.03 -3.99 0.37
CA ILE A 63 -4.30 -4.68 0.14
C ILE A 63 -4.29 -6.04 0.83
N TYR A 64 -3.18 -6.79 0.80
CA TYR A 64 -3.07 -8.04 1.54
C TYR A 64 -3.17 -7.84 3.06
N ALA A 65 -2.57 -6.80 3.61
CA ALA A 65 -2.73 -6.44 5.03
C ALA A 65 -4.19 -6.06 5.34
N LEU A 66 -4.84 -5.27 4.49
CA LEU A 66 -6.25 -4.90 4.61
C LEU A 66 -7.17 -6.13 4.56
N VAL A 67 -6.96 -7.05 3.63
CA VAL A 67 -7.73 -8.29 3.51
C VAL A 67 -7.57 -9.14 4.77
N ALA A 68 -6.34 -9.31 5.26
CA ALA A 68 -6.10 -10.03 6.51
C ALA A 68 -6.84 -9.39 7.69
N PHE A 69 -6.81 -8.05 7.80
CA PHE A 69 -7.56 -7.31 8.80
C PHE A 69 -9.07 -7.57 8.72
N LEU A 70 -9.68 -7.47 7.53
CA LEU A 70 -11.11 -7.71 7.34
C LEU A 70 -11.52 -9.14 7.73
N LEU A 71 -10.70 -10.14 7.38
CA LEU A 71 -10.94 -11.53 7.73
C LEU A 71 -10.85 -11.81 9.23
N VAL A 72 -9.95 -11.13 9.93
CA VAL A 72 -9.79 -11.26 11.39
C VAL A 72 -10.91 -10.50 12.10
N MET A 73 -11.22 -9.27 11.68
CA MET A 73 -12.31 -8.47 12.28
C MET A 73 -13.67 -9.16 12.17
N GLY A 74 -13.96 -9.78 11.02
CA GLY A 74 -15.19 -10.57 10.86
C GLY A 74 -15.31 -11.76 11.82
N LYS A 75 -14.20 -12.25 12.37
CA LYS A 75 -14.18 -13.33 13.38
C LYS A 75 -14.20 -12.84 14.82
N ILE A 76 -13.84 -11.57 15.08
CA ILE A 76 -13.86 -10.98 16.42
C ILE A 76 -15.26 -10.45 16.77
N ALA A 77 -16.01 -9.98 15.76
CA ALA A 77 -17.33 -9.38 15.96
C ALA A 77 -18.48 -10.41 16.10
N GLY A 78 -18.21 -11.70 15.85
CA GLY A 78 -19.18 -12.80 15.91
C GLY A 78 -19.01 -13.69 17.13
#